data_AF-A0A8J6IFK1-F1
#
_entry.id   AF-A0A8J6IFK1-F1
#
_cell.length_a   1.000
_cell.length_b   1.000
_cell.length_c   1.000
_cell.angle_alpha   90.00
_cell.angle_beta   90.00
_cell.angle_gamma   90.00
#
_symmetry.space_group_name_H-M   'P 1'
#
loop_
_entity.id
_entity.type
_entity.pdbx_description
1 polymer ?
#
loop_
_entity_poly.entity_id
_entity_poly.type
_entity_poly.pdbx_seq_one_letter_code
_entity_poly.pdbx_strand_id
1 'polypeptide(L)'
;MYALLIEVNANDSHVEQARKALPEMAVPMAKEMGAVSGVWLAPGGTDRGISMTVFNSEQEARQAASQFTVGQPMGPVEGVTARIIEVREVLAQL
;
A
#
# COMPACT_ATOMS: atom_id res chain seq x y z
N MET A 1 13.66 2.77 -10.88
CA MET A 1 12.85 2.28 -9.75
C MET A 1 11.38 2.53 -10.06
N TYR A 2 10.48 1.70 -9.54
CA TYR A 2 9.04 1.83 -9.77
C TYR A 2 8.28 1.70 -8.46
N ALA A 3 7.22 2.48 -8.30
CA ALA A 3 6.37 2.47 -7.14
C ALA A 3 5.03 1.83 -7.46
N LEU A 4 4.55 0.98 -6.56
CA LEU A 4 3.16 0.57 -6.46
C LEU A 4 2.44 1.53 -5.52
N LEU A 5 1.53 2.32 -6.06
CA LEU A 5 0.63 3.19 -5.32
C LEU A 5 -0.71 2.48 -5.16
N ILE A 6 -1.16 2.35 -3.91
CA ILE A 6 -2.49 1.85 -3.59
C ILE A 6 -3.24 2.88 -2.76
N GLU A 7 -4.47 3.15 -3.19
CA GLU A 7 -5.45 3.90 -2.41
C GLU A 7 -6.51 2.94 -1.88
N VAL A 8 -6.95 3.15 -0.64
CA VAL A 8 -8.01 2.38 -0.01
C VAL A 8 -9.11 3.28 0.60
N ASN A 9 -10.30 2.72 0.81
CA ASN A 9 -11.39 3.37 1.55
C ASN A 9 -11.18 3.31 3.08
N ALA A 10 -10.13 3.94 3.59
CA ALA A 10 -9.88 4.03 5.03
C ALA A 10 -10.12 5.45 5.53
N ASN A 11 -10.65 5.58 6.74
CA ASN A 11 -10.83 6.84 7.46
C ASN A 11 -10.24 6.74 8.88
N ASP A 12 -10.37 7.80 9.67
CA ASP A 12 -9.70 7.91 10.97
C ASP A 12 -10.12 6.82 11.99
N SER A 13 -11.30 6.21 11.87
CA SER A 13 -11.69 5.10 12.76
C SER A 13 -10.84 3.84 12.59
N HIS A 14 -10.11 3.72 11.47
CA HIS A 14 -9.24 2.58 11.18
C HIS A 14 -7.80 2.78 11.67
N VAL A 15 -7.42 3.99 12.10
CA VAL A 15 -6.02 4.37 12.34
C VAL A 15 -5.39 3.55 13.47
N GLU A 16 -6.09 3.33 14.58
CA GLU A 16 -5.53 2.59 15.70
C GLU A 16 -5.26 1.12 15.36
N GLN A 17 -6.16 0.47 14.60
CA GLN A 17 -5.91 -0.86 14.08
C GLN A 17 -4.74 -0.86 13.08
N ALA A 18 -4.68 0.13 12.19
CA ALA A 18 -3.63 0.27 11.20
C ALA A 18 -2.24 0.48 11.85
N ARG A 19 -2.15 1.27 12.92
CA ARG A 19 -0.89 1.50 13.67
C ARG A 19 -0.28 0.19 14.18
N LYS A 20 -1.13 -0.76 14.58
CA LYS A 20 -0.69 -2.08 15.04
C LYS A 20 -0.42 -3.04 13.87
N ALA A 21 -1.38 -3.17 12.98
CA ALA A 21 -1.38 -4.25 11.99
C ALA A 21 -0.46 -3.99 10.79
N LEU A 22 -0.24 -2.73 10.40
CA LEU A 22 0.63 -2.43 9.25
C LEU A 22 2.10 -2.80 9.52
N PRO A 23 2.72 -2.45 10.68
CA PRO A 23 4.08 -2.89 10.99
C PRO A 23 4.21 -4.42 11.13
N GLU A 24 3.20 -5.08 11.69
CA GLU A 24 3.23 -6.52 11.99
C GLU A 24 2.97 -7.40 10.76
N MET A 25 2.18 -6.92 9.78
CA MET A 25 1.70 -7.75 8.66
C MET A 25 1.99 -7.15 7.28
N ALA A 26 1.66 -5.87 7.06
CA ALA A 26 1.79 -5.26 5.73
C ALA A 26 3.26 -4.98 5.35
N VAL A 27 4.07 -4.50 6.30
CA VAL A 27 5.49 -4.22 6.06
C VAL A 27 6.29 -5.50 5.74
N PRO A 28 6.16 -6.61 6.49
CA PRO A 28 6.79 -7.88 6.12
C PRO A 28 6.35 -8.39 4.74
N MET A 29 5.05 -8.39 4.46
CA MET A 29 4.52 -8.83 3.15
C MET A 29 5.09 -7.99 2.00
N ALA A 30 5.20 -6.66 2.16
CA ALA A 30 5.83 -5.80 1.16
C ALA A 30 7.30 -6.17 0.91
N LYS A 31 8.06 -6.50 1.96
CA LYS A 31 9.45 -6.96 1.83
C LYS A 31 9.54 -8.31 1.12
N GLU A 32 8.65 -9.25 1.43
CA GLU A 32 8.58 -10.56 0.76
C GLU A 32 8.26 -10.42 -0.73
N MET A 33 7.45 -9.43 -1.11
CA MET A 33 7.20 -9.07 -2.51
C MET A 33 8.40 -8.39 -3.19
N GLY A 34 9.48 -8.06 -2.46
CA GLY A 34 10.69 -7.43 -2.99
C GLY A 34 10.73 -5.90 -2.89
N ALA A 35 9.86 -5.28 -2.08
CA ALA A 35 9.89 -3.83 -1.90
C ALA A 35 11.18 -3.39 -1.18
N VAL A 36 11.85 -2.39 -1.74
CA VAL A 36 13.06 -1.77 -1.17
C VAL A 36 12.75 -0.58 -0.25
N SER A 37 11.54 -0.03 -0.36
CA SER A 37 11.03 1.03 0.52
C SER A 37 9.51 0.99 0.54
N GLY A 38 8.90 1.56 1.58
CA GLY A 38 7.45 1.64 1.69
C GLY A 38 6.99 2.66 2.72
N VAL A 39 5.91 3.36 2.40
CA VAL A 39 5.23 4.28 3.32
C VAL A 39 3.73 4.03 3.30
N TRP A 40 3.13 4.11 4.48
CA TRP A 40 1.68 4.02 4.69
C TRP A 40 1.25 5.26 5.45
N LEU A 41 0.26 5.96 4.92
CA LEU A 41 -0.17 7.26 5.42
C LEU A 41 -1.53 7.13 6.10
N ALA A 42 -1.68 7.76 7.26
CA ALA A 42 -2.96 7.88 7.91
C ALA A 42 -3.92 8.74 7.05
N PRO A 43 -5.25 8.51 7.12
CA PRO A 43 -6.22 9.23 6.28
C PRO A 43 -6.32 10.73 6.59
N GLY A 44 -6.03 11.15 7.82
CA GLY A 44 -5.87 12.57 8.17
C GLY A 44 -7.14 13.39 7.99
N GLY A 45 -8.29 12.85 8.41
CA GLY A 45 -9.60 13.50 8.24
C GLY A 45 -10.23 13.30 6.86
N THR A 46 -9.64 12.44 6.02
CA THR A 46 -10.23 12.03 4.73
C THR A 46 -10.72 10.60 4.80
N ASP A 47 -11.57 10.19 3.85
CA ASP A 47 -11.95 8.78 3.66
C ASP A 47 -10.99 8.03 2.74
N ARG A 48 -9.69 8.38 2.78
CA ARG A 48 -8.66 7.83 1.90
C ARG A 48 -7.43 7.39 2.69
N GLY A 49 -7.10 6.09 2.64
CA GLY A 49 -5.78 5.59 3.02
C GLY A 49 -4.86 5.49 1.80
N ILE A 50 -3.56 5.79 1.97
CA ILE A 50 -2.56 5.71 0.89
C ILE A 50 -1.40 4.84 1.35
N SER A 51 -0.99 3.91 0.50
CA SER A 51 0.28 3.21 0.63
C SER A 51 1.08 3.30 -0.66
N MET A 52 2.39 3.46 -0.53
CA MET A 52 3.33 3.45 -1.65
C MET A 52 4.49 2.53 -1.30
N THR A 53 4.74 1.50 -2.11
CA THR A 53 5.90 0.62 -2.00
C THR A 53 6.77 0.74 -3.24
N VAL A 54 8.09 0.74 -3.07
CA VAL A 54 9.07 0.95 -4.15
C VAL A 54 9.82 -0.34 -4.44
N PHE A 55 10.04 -0.62 -5.71
CA PHE A 55 10.74 -1.79 -6.24
C PHE A 55 11.87 -1.35 -7.18
N ASN A 56 12.84 -2.25 -7.41
CA ASN A 56 13.98 -1.94 -8.26
C ASN A 56 13.59 -1.87 -9.73
N SER A 57 12.64 -2.71 -10.16
CA SER A 57 12.17 -2.78 -11.55
C SER A 57 10.64 -2.60 -11.70
N GLU A 58 10.21 -2.23 -12.90
CA GLU A 58 8.78 -2.18 -13.25
C GLU A 58 8.12 -3.54 -13.16
N GLN A 59 8.84 -4.59 -13.58
CA GLN A 59 8.35 -5.97 -13.56
C GLN A 59 8.01 -6.42 -12.14
N GLU A 60 8.90 -6.17 -11.17
CA GLU A 60 8.66 -6.46 -9.75
C GLU A 60 7.41 -5.71 -9.23
N ALA A 61 7.33 -4.40 -9.53
CA ALA A 61 6.18 -3.59 -9.11
C ALA A 61 4.86 -4.09 -9.71
N ARG A 62 4.85 -4.48 -11.00
CA ARG A 62 3.68 -5.06 -11.68
C ARG A 62 3.31 -6.43 -11.14
N GLN A 63 4.29 -7.27 -10.81
CA GLN A 63 4.05 -8.56 -10.19
C GLN A 63 3.41 -8.38 -8.79
N ALA A 64 3.91 -7.44 -7.98
CA ALA A 64 3.30 -7.10 -6.71
C ALA A 64 1.88 -6.55 -6.90
N ALA A 65 1.68 -5.64 -7.87
CA ALA A 65 0.37 -5.06 -8.17
C ALA A 65 -0.68 -6.12 -8.56
N SER A 66 -0.26 -7.20 -9.24
CA SER A 66 -1.14 -8.29 -9.67
C SER A 66 -1.77 -9.08 -8.53
N GLN A 67 -1.27 -8.93 -7.30
CA GLN A 67 -1.85 -9.54 -6.10
C GLN A 67 -3.11 -8.81 -5.61
N PHE A 68 -3.39 -7.61 -6.14
CA PHE A 68 -4.46 -6.75 -5.67
C PHE A 68 -5.49 -6.50 -6.77
N THR A 69 -6.73 -6.23 -6.36
CA THR A 69 -7.82 -5.93 -7.29
C THR A 69 -8.71 -4.84 -6.69
N VAL A 70 -9.10 -3.86 -7.50
CA VAL A 70 -9.98 -2.78 -7.07
C VAL A 70 -11.30 -3.34 -6.56
N GLY A 71 -11.80 -2.79 -5.45
CA GLY A 71 -13.01 -3.22 -4.76
C GLY A 71 -12.84 -4.46 -3.87
N GLN A 72 -11.68 -5.13 -3.90
CA GLN A 72 -11.40 -6.25 -3.00
C GLN A 72 -10.85 -5.79 -1.65
N PRO A 73 -11.05 -6.58 -0.58
CA PRO A 73 -10.46 -6.32 0.73
C PRO A 73 -8.95 -6.14 0.66
N MET A 74 -8.43 -5.23 1.48
CA MET A 74 -7.02 -4.83 1.48
C MET A 74 -6.43 -4.89 2.87
N GLY A 75 -5.29 -5.58 2.96
CA GLY A 75 -4.46 -5.61 4.16
C GLY A 75 -5.18 -6.21 5.38
N PRO A 76 -4.63 -5.99 6.58
CA PRO A 76 -5.10 -6.64 7.80
C PRO A 76 -6.22 -5.87 8.54
N VAL A 77 -6.71 -4.76 7.96
CA VAL A 77 -7.71 -3.89 8.58
C VAL A 77 -9.08 -4.24 7.99
N GLU A 78 -10.04 -4.55 8.87
CA GLU A 78 -11.37 -4.98 8.44
C GLU A 78 -12.13 -3.85 7.74
N GLY A 79 -12.90 -4.17 6.70
CA GLY A 79 -13.72 -3.20 5.96
C GLY A 79 -12.95 -2.32 4.97
N VAL A 80 -11.62 -2.37 4.97
CA VAL A 80 -10.76 -1.65 4.03
C VAL A 80 -10.64 -2.42 2.71
N THR A 81 -10.80 -1.72 1.59
CA THR A 81 -10.84 -2.22 0.22
C THR A 81 -10.05 -1.30 -0.71
N ALA A 82 -9.52 -1.86 -1.80
CA ALA A 82 -8.76 -1.09 -2.78
C ALA A 82 -9.67 -0.18 -3.61
N ARG A 83 -9.24 1.07 -3.83
CA ARG A 83 -9.85 2.03 -4.76
C ARG A 83 -9.02 2.23 -6.02
N ILE A 84 -7.71 2.42 -5.84
CA ILE A 84 -6.75 2.65 -6.93
C ILE A 84 -5.56 1.74 -6.71
N ILE A 85 -5.08 1.13 -7.79
CA ILE A 85 -3.86 0.31 -7.82
C ILE A 85 -3.10 0.72 -9.07
N GLU A 86 -1.93 1.31 -8.91
CA GLU A 86 -1.15 1.84 -10.02
C GLU A 86 0.34 1.56 -9.85
N VAL A 87 1.01 1.26 -10.95
CA VAL A 87 2.48 1.22 -11.02
C VAL A 87 2.96 2.48 -11.73
N ARG A 88 3.89 3.19 -11.09
CA ARG A 88 4.45 4.46 -11.60
C ARG A 88 5.97 4.45 -11.51
N GLU A 89 6.63 5.11 -12.46
CA GLU A 89 8.07 5.34 -12.36
C GLU A 89 8.39 6.26 -11.18
N VAL A 90 9.44 5.93 -10.42
CA VAL A 90 9.96 6.80 -9.35
C VAL A 90 11.01 7.72 -9.94
N LEU A 91 10.68 9.01 -10.02
CA LEU A 91 11.58 10.03 -10.56
C LEU A 91 12.62 10.54 -9.53
N ALA A 92 12.31 10.48 -8.23
CA ALA A 92 13.20 10.89 -7.15
C ALA A 92 12.83 10.22 -5.81
N GLN A 93 13.83 10.00 -4.94
CA GLN A 93 13.69 9.44 -3.59
C GLN A 93 14.84 9.95 -2.69
N LEU A 94 14.59 10.10 -1.38
CA LEU A 94 15.61 10.44 -0.36
C LEU A 94 16.30 9.20 0.20
#